data_AF-A0A944CZP9-F1
#
_entry.id   AF-A0A944CZP9-F1
#
_cell.length_a   1.000
_cell.length_b   1.000
_cell.length_c   1.000
_cell.angle_alpha   90.00
_cell.angle_beta   90.00
_cell.angle_gamma   90.00
#
_symmetry.space_group_name_H-M   'P 1'
#
loop_
_entity.id
_entity.type
_entity.pdbx_description
1 polymer ?
#
loop_
_entity_poly.entity_id
_entity_poly.type
_entity_poly.pdbx_seq_one_letter_code
_entity_poly.pdbx_strand_id
1 'polypeptide(L)'
;MKKQNTHRFFRVQFLRVSWLKDHHLFFALCLCAIVVILSATAVKAWKEHVHAQDVIEEDVVNTDENTNQAVQKKKKEKKEESVVPTELPRALDGVVVPADASNATPICVMIENLFSTQVRPQYGLSEASVVYEIIVEGGITRFMAVFPGGNRIDMIGPVRSARDTYLEFVSEYNCAYFHAGGSDTALKALYTMHLRHVDGLIEPKYFWRERSRYAPHNFFTSMDNLVNAVRNHHWYDEGAPIYTQWTFTDALTPVQKESATQPVATHIDIPFGYGYDVDYSYDEASNTYLRQNAHVAHMDAITDAQIAPKNIIIQHVAEGAAISGKGRINWPVTGNGAVEIFHDGRVYIGTWVKKDRLSRTEFFDLEGKPIPLTRGQSWVEIVPPHITSSYN
;
A
#
# COMPACT_ATOMS: atom_id res chain seq x y z
N MET A 1 -45.92 -4.89 -75.69
CA MET A 1 -45.49 -3.48 -75.92
C MET A 1 -44.47 -3.15 -74.83
N LYS A 2 -43.15 -3.14 -75.10
CA LYS A 2 -42.30 -1.98 -75.50
C LYS A 2 -42.41 -0.83 -74.48
N LYS A 3 -41.38 -0.26 -73.83
CA LYS A 3 -39.90 -0.13 -73.98
C LYS A 3 -39.36 0.29 -72.58
N GLN A 4 -38.22 -0.21 -72.07
CA GLN A 4 -36.84 0.30 -72.22
C GLN A 4 -36.61 1.81 -72.03
N ASN A 5 -35.78 2.18 -71.04
CA ASN A 5 -34.63 3.12 -71.14
C ASN A 5 -34.04 3.39 -69.74
N THR A 6 -32.82 2.98 -69.36
CA THR A 6 -31.43 3.37 -69.74
C THR A 6 -30.76 4.26 -68.67
N HIS A 7 -29.58 3.81 -68.24
CA HIS A 7 -28.57 4.50 -67.46
C HIS A 7 -28.18 5.89 -67.98
N ARG A 8 -27.82 6.80 -67.06
CA ARG A 8 -26.71 7.75 -67.28
C ARG A 8 -26.12 8.30 -65.97
N PHE A 9 -24.81 8.12 -65.87
CA PHE A 9 -23.87 8.83 -64.99
C PHE A 9 -23.94 10.34 -65.20
N PHE A 10 -23.85 11.13 -64.11
CA PHE A 10 -23.25 12.46 -64.14
C PHE A 10 -22.62 12.82 -62.77
N ARG A 11 -21.29 12.72 -62.73
CA ARG A 11 -20.28 13.61 -62.10
C ARG A 11 -20.81 14.64 -61.09
N VAL A 12 -20.54 14.44 -59.79
CA VAL A 12 -20.60 15.51 -58.77
C VAL A 12 -19.23 16.17 -58.68
N GLN A 13 -19.16 17.46 -59.03
CA GLN A 13 -18.01 18.32 -58.80
C GLN A 13 -17.92 18.69 -57.32
N PHE A 14 -16.74 18.49 -56.73
CA PHE A 14 -16.35 19.09 -55.45
C PHE A 14 -16.15 20.59 -55.63
N LEU A 15 -16.92 21.41 -54.90
CA LEU A 15 -16.61 22.82 -54.65
C LEU A 15 -16.39 23.06 -53.16
N ARG A 16 -15.14 23.44 -52.91
CA ARG A 16 -14.42 23.77 -51.67
C ARG A 16 -15.23 24.49 -50.58
N VAL A 17 -15.19 23.91 -49.38
CA VAL A 17 -15.35 24.61 -48.09
C VAL A 17 -14.02 25.33 -47.79
N SER A 18 -13.98 26.64 -48.02
CA SER A 18 -12.82 27.52 -47.73
C SER A 18 -13.28 28.81 -47.05
N TRP A 19 -14.11 28.69 -46.00
CA TRP A 19 -14.60 29.86 -45.27
C TRP A 19 -14.72 29.64 -43.75
N LEU A 20 -14.05 28.62 -43.19
CA LEU A 20 -14.03 28.38 -41.73
C LEU A 20 -12.63 28.19 -41.12
N LYS A 21 -11.53 28.25 -41.89
CA LYS A 21 -10.17 28.11 -41.34
C LYS A 21 -9.48 29.42 -40.97
N ASP A 22 -9.92 30.55 -41.51
CA ASP A 22 -9.23 31.84 -41.32
C ASP A 22 -9.66 32.59 -40.04
N HIS A 23 -10.82 32.27 -39.46
CA HIS A 23 -11.28 32.90 -38.21
C HIS A 23 -10.60 32.31 -36.96
N HIS A 24 -10.24 31.03 -36.95
CA HIS A 24 -9.58 30.41 -35.80
C HIS A 24 -8.13 30.86 -35.63
N LEU A 25 -7.42 31.13 -36.74
CA LEU A 25 -6.05 31.63 -36.69
C LEU A 25 -5.99 33.09 -36.23
N PHE A 26 -6.99 33.90 -36.60
CA PHE A 26 -7.10 35.29 -36.15
C PHE A 26 -7.44 35.38 -34.65
N PHE A 27 -8.37 34.54 -34.17
CA PHE A 27 -8.68 34.47 -32.73
C PHE A 27 -7.51 33.95 -31.88
N ALA A 28 -6.74 32.98 -32.37
CA ALA A 28 -5.57 32.47 -31.66
C ALA A 28 -4.43 33.51 -31.57
N LEU A 29 -4.20 34.29 -32.63
CA LEU A 29 -3.21 35.37 -32.63
C LEU A 29 -3.61 36.55 -31.73
N CYS A 30 -4.90 36.89 -31.67
CA CYS A 30 -5.40 37.90 -30.72
C CYS A 30 -5.29 37.45 -29.26
N LEU A 31 -5.55 36.17 -28.95
CA LEU A 31 -5.42 35.65 -27.58
C LEU A 31 -3.95 35.63 -27.11
N CYS A 32 -3.01 35.25 -28.00
CA CYS A 32 -1.58 35.27 -27.68
C CYS A 32 -1.06 36.69 -27.45
N ALA A 33 -1.51 37.67 -28.24
CA ALA A 33 -1.14 39.08 -28.04
C ALA A 33 -1.65 39.63 -26.70
N ILE A 34 -2.86 39.26 -26.25
CA ILE A 34 -3.42 39.69 -24.96
C ILE A 34 -2.64 39.06 -23.79
N VAL A 35 -2.25 37.79 -23.88
CA VAL A 35 -1.44 37.11 -22.83
C VAL A 35 -0.04 37.72 -22.72
N VAL A 36 0.59 38.09 -23.84
CA VAL A 36 1.91 38.76 -23.83
C VAL A 36 1.81 40.17 -23.23
N ILE A 37 0.75 40.93 -23.54
CA ILE A 37 0.54 42.28 -22.97
C ILE A 37 0.27 42.20 -21.45
N LEU A 38 -0.53 41.22 -20.98
CA LEU A 38 -0.80 41.01 -19.55
C LEU A 38 0.45 40.55 -18.77
N SER A 39 1.34 39.78 -19.40
CA SER A 39 2.61 39.38 -18.78
C SER A 39 3.61 40.55 -18.67
N ALA A 40 3.62 41.46 -19.65
CA ALA A 40 4.50 42.63 -19.63
C ALA A 40 4.06 43.70 -18.62
N THR A 41 2.75 43.88 -18.39
CA THR A 41 2.24 44.80 -17.36
C THR A 41 2.44 44.27 -15.95
N ALA A 42 2.34 42.95 -15.73
CA ALA A 42 2.62 42.32 -14.44
C ALA A 42 4.11 42.42 -14.04
N VAL A 43 5.04 42.25 -14.99
CA VAL A 43 6.48 42.41 -14.75
C VAL A 43 6.85 43.88 -14.48
N LYS A 44 6.17 44.84 -15.13
CA LYS A 44 6.37 46.27 -14.86
C LYS A 44 5.85 46.66 -13.47
N ALA A 45 4.67 46.17 -13.07
CA ALA A 45 4.11 46.40 -11.73
C ALA A 45 4.96 45.75 -10.61
N TRP A 46 5.57 44.59 -10.87
CA TRP A 46 6.48 43.94 -9.92
C TRP A 46 7.82 44.70 -9.76
N LYS A 47 8.39 45.24 -10.86
CA LYS A 47 9.60 46.08 -10.81
C LYS A 47 9.39 47.43 -10.13
N GLU A 48 8.20 48.03 -10.27
CA GLU A 48 7.87 49.29 -9.59
C GLU A 48 7.61 49.08 -8.08
N HIS A 49 7.17 47.88 -7.66
CA HIS A 49 6.99 47.55 -6.23
C HIS A 49 8.31 47.24 -5.52
N VAL A 50 9.28 46.62 -6.21
CA VAL A 50 10.60 46.26 -5.66
C VAL A 50 11.56 47.46 -5.57
N HIS A 51 11.24 48.61 -6.18
CA HIS A 51 12.04 49.85 -6.09
C HIS A 51 11.44 50.94 -5.18
N ALA A 52 10.33 50.64 -4.47
CA ALA A 52 9.71 51.58 -3.54
C ALA A 52 10.06 51.33 -2.06
N GLN A 53 11.06 50.48 -1.78
CA GLN A 53 11.43 50.11 -0.39
C GLN A 53 12.88 50.44 -0.01
N ASP A 54 13.63 51.11 -0.88
CA ASP A 54 14.89 51.74 -0.54
C ASP A 54 14.76 53.25 -0.79
N VAL A 55 15.37 54.06 0.08
CA VAL A 55 15.46 55.54 0.06
C VAL A 55 14.35 56.29 0.80
N ILE A 56 14.51 56.47 2.12
CA ILE A 56 14.51 57.73 2.92
C ILE A 56 15.20 57.33 4.25
N GLU A 57 16.26 57.92 4.81
CA GLU A 57 16.54 59.32 5.17
C GLU A 57 18.06 59.51 5.39
N GLU A 58 18.64 60.55 4.77
CA GLU A 58 19.73 61.33 5.37
C GLU A 58 19.25 62.79 5.38
N ASP A 59 18.98 63.33 6.57
CA ASP A 59 19.52 64.60 7.06
C ASP A 59 18.81 65.02 8.35
N VAL A 60 19.59 65.23 9.41
CA VAL A 60 19.59 66.45 10.27
C VAL A 60 20.52 66.21 11.47
N VAL A 61 21.51 67.09 11.58
CA VAL A 61 22.47 67.22 12.68
C VAL A 61 21.88 68.05 13.83
N ASN A 62 22.22 67.65 15.07
CA ASN A 62 22.09 68.35 16.36
C ASN A 62 20.64 68.53 16.89
N THR A 63 20.29 68.19 18.12
CA THR A 63 20.95 68.43 19.42
C THR A 63 20.36 67.53 20.53
N ASP A 64 21.20 67.27 21.53
CA ASP A 64 20.92 67.09 22.96
C ASP A 64 20.22 65.81 23.52
N GLU A 65 21.00 65.15 24.38
CA GLU A 65 20.66 64.51 25.66
C GLU A 65 19.24 63.89 25.81
N ASN A 66 19.16 62.55 25.89
CA ASN A 66 19.02 61.81 27.15
C ASN A 66 18.47 60.38 26.87
N THR A 67 18.97 59.39 27.63
CA THR A 67 18.38 58.05 27.85
C THR A 67 18.37 57.02 26.70
N ASN A 68 19.32 56.08 26.72
CA ASN A 68 19.01 54.63 26.65
C ASN A 68 20.26 53.76 26.81
N GLN A 69 20.50 53.25 28.02
CA GLN A 69 21.29 52.03 28.20
C GLN A 69 20.36 50.82 28.09
N ALA A 70 20.18 50.32 26.88
CA ALA A 70 19.81 48.94 26.62
C ALA A 70 20.26 48.59 25.21
N VAL A 71 20.64 47.33 25.00
CA VAL A 71 20.89 46.70 23.69
C VAL A 71 22.29 46.89 23.11
N GLN A 72 23.26 46.14 23.65
CA GLN A 72 24.23 45.40 22.81
C GLN A 72 24.59 44.07 23.47
N LYS A 73 23.78 43.03 23.20
CA LYS A 73 24.23 41.64 23.34
C LYS A 73 24.04 40.97 21.98
N LYS A 74 25.17 40.72 21.32
CA LYS A 74 25.32 40.04 20.03
C LYS A 74 24.37 38.85 19.91
N LYS A 75 23.39 38.97 19.00
CA LYS A 75 22.60 37.85 18.52
C LYS A 75 23.48 37.06 17.54
N LYS A 76 24.13 36.03 18.04
CA LYS A 76 24.81 35.03 17.22
C LYS A 76 23.69 34.17 16.62
N GLU A 77 23.28 34.48 15.39
CA GLU A 77 22.38 33.61 14.64
C GLU A 77 23.11 32.28 14.39
N LYS A 78 22.73 31.29 15.19
CA LYS A 78 23.10 29.90 15.00
C LYS A 78 22.23 29.42 13.83
N LYS A 79 22.84 29.32 12.64
CA LYS A 79 22.23 28.65 11.50
C LYS A 79 21.97 27.21 11.95
N GLU A 80 20.71 26.90 12.26
CA GLU A 80 20.28 25.57 12.62
C GLU A 80 20.41 24.72 11.36
N GLU A 81 21.52 24.01 11.24
CA GLU A 81 21.65 22.93 10.26
C GLU A 81 20.53 21.94 10.57
N SER A 82 19.54 21.88 9.69
CA SER A 82 18.52 20.83 9.68
C SER A 82 19.25 19.50 9.63
N VAL A 83 19.34 18.81 10.76
CA VAL A 83 19.87 17.45 10.83
C VAL A 83 18.82 16.57 10.18
N VAL A 84 19.00 16.27 8.89
CA VAL A 84 18.19 15.27 8.20
C VAL A 84 18.41 13.94 8.92
N PRO A 85 17.36 13.30 9.46
CA PRO A 85 17.51 12.01 10.14
C PRO A 85 18.14 10.99 9.20
N THR A 86 19.16 10.27 9.68
CA THR A 86 19.83 9.19 8.92
C THR A 86 19.00 7.92 8.90
N GLU A 87 18.12 7.75 9.88
CA GLU A 87 17.21 6.61 10.00
C GLU A 87 15.79 7.10 10.28
N LEU A 88 14.81 6.41 9.73
CA LEU A 88 13.40 6.71 9.88
C LEU A 88 12.60 5.40 10.05
N PRO A 89 11.49 5.44 10.81
CA PRO A 89 10.51 4.35 10.79
C PRO A 89 9.98 4.10 9.39
N ARG A 90 9.99 2.83 8.97
CA ARG A 90 9.39 2.41 7.72
C ARG A 90 7.88 2.51 7.77
N ALA A 91 7.27 3.01 6.70
CA ALA A 91 5.83 3.26 6.60
C ALA A 91 4.94 2.01 6.80
N LEU A 92 5.43 0.82 6.45
CA LEU A 92 4.64 -0.42 6.47
C LEU A 92 4.49 -1.07 7.85
N ASP A 93 5.54 -1.01 8.66
CA ASP A 93 5.66 -1.79 9.90
C ASP A 93 6.36 -1.03 11.04
N GLY A 94 6.74 0.23 10.81
CA GLY A 94 7.41 1.06 11.79
C GLY A 94 8.85 0.65 12.12
N VAL A 95 9.43 -0.36 11.47
CA VAL A 95 10.81 -0.77 11.71
C VAL A 95 11.75 0.37 11.32
N VAL A 96 12.70 0.72 12.20
CA VAL A 96 13.67 1.78 11.92
C VAL A 96 14.69 1.28 10.90
N VAL A 97 14.82 2.01 9.80
CA VAL A 97 15.68 1.67 8.65
C VAL A 97 16.42 2.93 8.18
N PRO A 98 17.47 2.80 7.34
CA PRO A 98 18.04 3.94 6.64
C PRO A 98 16.96 4.79 5.96
N ALA A 99 17.08 6.11 6.02
CA ALA A 99 16.02 7.03 5.59
C ALA A 99 15.54 6.81 4.15
N ASP A 100 16.44 6.41 3.24
CA ASP A 100 16.14 6.09 1.84
C ASP A 100 15.37 4.77 1.63
N ALA A 101 15.38 3.89 2.62
CA ALA A 101 14.60 2.65 2.64
C ALA A 101 13.25 2.77 3.39
N SER A 102 12.98 3.90 4.05
CA SER A 102 11.80 4.08 4.92
C SER A 102 10.46 4.09 4.18
N ASN A 103 10.46 4.37 2.88
CA ASN A 103 9.25 4.42 2.06
C ASN A 103 9.51 3.91 0.64
N ALA A 104 10.18 2.77 0.47
CA ALA A 104 10.32 2.16 -0.85
C ALA A 104 8.96 1.60 -1.34
N THR A 105 8.82 1.40 -2.66
CA THR A 105 7.59 0.88 -3.27
C THR A 105 7.26 -0.51 -2.70
N PRO A 106 6.10 -0.68 -2.02
CA PRO A 106 5.72 -1.97 -1.49
C PRO A 106 5.46 -2.98 -2.60
N ILE A 107 5.80 -4.24 -2.35
CA ILE A 107 5.64 -5.35 -3.28
C ILE A 107 4.66 -6.35 -2.68
N CYS A 108 3.51 -6.56 -3.32
CA CYS A 108 2.49 -7.50 -2.88
C CYS A 108 2.59 -8.80 -3.68
N VAL A 109 2.67 -9.94 -3.02
CA VAL A 109 2.77 -11.26 -3.66
C VAL A 109 1.68 -12.18 -3.13
N MET A 110 0.90 -12.77 -4.04
CA MET A 110 -0.03 -13.84 -3.68
C MET A 110 0.70 -15.14 -3.42
N ILE A 111 0.49 -15.75 -2.25
CA ILE A 111 1.17 -16.98 -1.81
C ILE A 111 0.15 -18.06 -1.46
N GLU A 112 0.40 -19.30 -1.91
CA GLU A 112 -0.44 -20.47 -1.64
C GLU A 112 -0.44 -20.89 -0.17
N ASN A 113 -1.58 -21.39 0.33
CA ASN A 113 -1.64 -22.02 1.66
C ASN A 113 -2.31 -23.40 1.67
N LEU A 114 -2.38 -24.13 0.55
CA LEU A 114 -2.96 -25.48 0.53
C LEU A 114 -2.32 -26.39 1.60
N PHE A 115 -3.15 -27.13 2.35
CA PHE A 115 -2.67 -28.09 3.34
C PHE A 115 -2.01 -29.31 2.67
N SER A 116 -0.74 -29.16 2.32
CA SER A 116 0.08 -30.15 1.62
C SER A 116 1.56 -29.88 1.87
N THR A 117 2.36 -30.93 2.01
CA THR A 117 3.82 -30.85 2.08
C THR A 117 4.45 -30.29 0.80
N GLN A 118 3.71 -30.27 -0.31
CA GLN A 118 4.12 -29.62 -1.56
C GLN A 118 4.02 -28.10 -1.51
N VAL A 119 3.37 -27.52 -0.49
CA VAL A 119 3.13 -26.08 -0.35
C VAL A 119 3.66 -25.53 0.98
N ARG A 120 3.43 -26.24 2.09
CA ARG A 120 3.87 -25.86 3.43
C ARG A 120 5.16 -26.63 3.78
N PRO A 121 6.21 -25.97 4.31
CA PRO A 121 6.32 -24.53 4.54
C PRO A 121 6.49 -23.71 3.25
N GLN A 122 6.00 -22.48 3.29
CA GLN A 122 6.20 -21.45 2.27
C GLN A 122 7.57 -20.80 2.41
N TYR A 123 7.94 -19.98 1.41
CA TYR A 123 9.23 -19.28 1.36
C TYR A 123 8.99 -17.77 1.42
N GLY A 124 9.70 -17.09 2.32
CA GLY A 124 9.79 -15.63 2.41
C GLY A 124 8.66 -14.93 3.16
N LEU A 125 7.75 -15.64 3.83
CA LEU A 125 6.73 -15.02 4.67
C LEU A 125 7.31 -14.31 5.88
N SER A 126 8.43 -14.76 6.46
CA SER A 126 9.08 -14.10 7.60
C SER A 126 9.68 -12.73 7.24
N GLU A 127 9.92 -12.47 5.96
CA GLU A 127 10.51 -11.23 5.44
C GLU A 127 9.45 -10.17 5.04
N ALA A 128 8.16 -10.52 5.10
CA ALA A 128 7.07 -9.60 4.79
C ALA A 128 6.85 -8.61 5.95
N SER A 129 6.46 -7.38 5.65
CA SER A 129 6.02 -6.41 6.67
C SER A 129 4.58 -6.69 7.11
N VAL A 130 3.72 -7.08 6.16
CA VAL A 130 2.32 -7.41 6.42
C VAL A 130 1.94 -8.68 5.66
N VAL A 131 1.20 -9.59 6.29
CA VAL A 131 0.61 -10.75 5.63
C VAL A 131 -0.90 -10.73 5.85
N TYR A 132 -1.67 -10.80 4.76
CA TYR A 132 -3.12 -10.97 4.82
C TYR A 132 -3.48 -12.43 4.57
N GLU A 133 -4.35 -12.99 5.41
CA GLU A 133 -4.92 -14.32 5.22
C GLU A 133 -6.45 -14.25 5.10
N ILE A 134 -6.99 -14.95 4.11
CA ILE A 134 -8.43 -14.94 3.80
C ILE A 134 -8.86 -16.32 3.29
N ILE A 135 -10.05 -16.79 3.69
CA ILE A 135 -10.73 -17.91 3.04
C ILE A 135 -11.06 -17.55 1.58
N VAL A 136 -10.68 -18.43 0.66
CA VAL A 136 -10.96 -18.32 -0.78
C VAL A 136 -11.84 -19.49 -1.25
N GLU A 137 -11.57 -20.09 -2.42
CA GLU A 137 -12.40 -21.16 -2.95
C GLU A 137 -12.30 -22.47 -2.17
N GLY A 138 -13.46 -23.07 -1.89
CA GLY A 138 -13.52 -24.41 -1.31
C GLY A 138 -13.06 -24.48 0.15
N GLY A 139 -13.11 -23.36 0.88
CA GLY A 139 -12.78 -23.31 2.31
C GLY A 139 -11.29 -23.30 2.63
N ILE A 140 -10.42 -23.21 1.61
CA ILE A 140 -8.97 -23.05 1.82
C ILE A 140 -8.65 -21.59 2.10
N THR A 141 -7.61 -21.31 2.89
CA THR A 141 -7.06 -19.96 2.98
C THR A 141 -5.96 -19.71 1.95
N ARG A 142 -5.66 -18.45 1.69
CA ARG A 142 -4.54 -17.99 0.87
C ARG A 142 -3.86 -16.82 1.58
N PHE A 143 -2.63 -16.50 1.17
CA PHE A 143 -1.93 -15.33 1.67
C PHE A 143 -1.73 -14.26 0.59
N MET A 144 -1.68 -13.01 1.02
CA MET A 144 -0.98 -11.94 0.31
C MET A 144 0.08 -11.35 1.23
N ALA A 145 1.34 -11.49 0.86
CA ALA A 145 2.46 -10.91 1.59
C ALA A 145 2.83 -9.55 0.99
N VAL A 146 2.99 -8.54 1.84
CA VAL A 146 3.41 -7.18 1.49
C VAL A 146 4.84 -6.98 1.98
N PHE A 147 5.75 -6.88 1.04
CA PHE A 147 7.17 -6.67 1.28
C PHE A 147 7.54 -5.19 1.19
N PRO A 148 8.51 -4.74 1.99
CA PRO A 148 8.96 -3.35 2.00
C PRO A 148 9.72 -2.90 0.75
N GLY A 149 10.12 -3.84 -0.12
CA GLY A 149 10.97 -3.56 -1.27
C GLY A 149 12.42 -3.29 -0.84
N GLY A 150 13.37 -4.09 -1.32
CA GLY A 150 14.81 -3.83 -1.12
C GLY A 150 15.59 -4.88 -0.32
N ASN A 151 14.94 -5.71 0.50
CA ASN A 151 15.61 -6.84 1.14
C ASN A 151 15.83 -7.96 0.11
N ARG A 152 17.05 -8.52 0.04
CA ARG A 152 17.28 -9.69 -0.80
C ARG A 152 16.54 -10.89 -0.23
N ILE A 153 15.64 -11.48 -1.02
CA ILE A 153 14.92 -12.71 -0.70
C ILE A 153 15.06 -13.65 -1.90
N ASP A 154 15.79 -14.75 -1.70
CA ASP A 154 16.18 -15.63 -2.81
C ASP A 154 15.00 -16.46 -3.36
N MET A 155 13.97 -16.70 -2.56
CA MET A 155 12.79 -17.44 -2.98
C MET A 155 11.53 -16.97 -2.25
N ILE A 156 10.46 -16.74 -3.01
CA ILE A 156 9.14 -16.30 -2.53
C ILE A 156 8.08 -17.17 -3.21
N GLY A 157 7.20 -17.79 -2.41
CA GLY A 157 6.07 -18.57 -2.92
C GLY A 157 5.72 -19.82 -2.09
N PRO A 158 4.94 -20.76 -2.65
CA PRO A 158 4.50 -20.79 -4.06
C PRO A 158 3.56 -19.64 -4.43
N VAL A 159 3.81 -18.97 -5.56
CA VAL A 159 3.01 -17.84 -6.04
C VAL A 159 1.67 -18.33 -6.61
N ARG A 160 0.58 -17.65 -6.26
CA ARG A 160 -0.78 -18.08 -6.61
C ARG A 160 -1.70 -17.01 -7.18
N SER A 161 -2.90 -17.46 -7.51
CA SER A 161 -3.87 -16.67 -8.26
C SER A 161 -4.45 -15.52 -7.45
N ALA A 162 -4.63 -14.40 -8.13
CA ALA A 162 -5.32 -13.22 -7.63
C ALA A 162 -6.79 -13.50 -7.31
N ARG A 163 -7.33 -12.84 -6.29
CA ARG A 163 -8.76 -12.81 -5.97
C ARG A 163 -9.20 -11.40 -5.66
N ASP A 164 -10.47 -11.14 -5.94
CA ASP A 164 -11.11 -9.84 -5.90
C ASP A 164 -10.89 -9.12 -4.56
N THR A 165 -11.10 -9.80 -3.43
CA THR A 165 -10.90 -9.24 -2.09
C THR A 165 -9.48 -8.73 -1.85
N TYR A 166 -8.45 -9.42 -2.35
CA TYR A 166 -7.06 -8.96 -2.20
C TYR A 166 -6.76 -7.70 -2.98
N LEU A 167 -7.49 -7.41 -4.07
CA LEU A 167 -7.27 -6.21 -4.88
C LEU A 167 -7.65 -4.93 -4.13
N GLU A 168 -8.57 -5.03 -3.17
CA GLU A 168 -8.86 -3.93 -2.24
C GLU A 168 -7.62 -3.61 -1.41
N PHE A 169 -6.99 -4.61 -0.79
CA PHE A 169 -5.74 -4.43 -0.02
C PHE A 169 -4.60 -3.94 -0.90
N VAL A 170 -4.40 -4.50 -2.10
CA VAL A 170 -3.38 -4.01 -3.06
C VAL A 170 -3.55 -2.50 -3.32
N SER A 171 -4.80 -2.04 -3.43
CA SER A 171 -5.12 -0.63 -3.65
C SER A 171 -4.73 0.26 -2.46
N GLU A 172 -4.80 -0.23 -1.22
CA GLU A 172 -4.45 0.52 0.00
C GLU A 172 -2.96 0.87 0.09
N TYR A 173 -2.11 0.01 -0.45
CA TYR A 173 -0.66 0.23 -0.51
C TYR A 173 -0.24 0.87 -1.84
N ASN A 174 -1.11 0.82 -2.85
CA ASN A 174 -0.76 1.01 -4.25
C ASN A 174 0.52 0.22 -4.59
N CYS A 175 0.60 -1.04 -4.16
CA CYS A 175 1.80 -1.86 -4.30
C CYS A 175 1.97 -2.41 -5.71
N ALA A 176 3.19 -2.78 -6.07
CA ALA A 176 3.45 -3.62 -7.24
C ALA A 176 2.98 -5.05 -6.93
N TYR A 177 1.97 -5.53 -7.67
CA TYR A 177 1.25 -6.76 -7.35
C TYR A 177 1.64 -7.95 -8.23
N PHE A 178 2.01 -9.07 -7.62
CA PHE A 178 2.52 -10.26 -8.30
C PHE A 178 1.66 -11.49 -8.00
N HIS A 179 1.22 -12.15 -9.05
CA HIS A 179 0.32 -13.30 -8.96
C HIS A 179 0.54 -14.27 -10.12
N ALA A 180 -0.09 -15.44 -10.05
CA ALA A 180 -0.08 -16.44 -11.13
C ALA A 180 -1.52 -16.81 -11.52
N GLY A 181 -2.04 -16.17 -12.57
CA GLY A 181 -3.45 -16.19 -12.94
C GLY A 181 -4.35 -15.51 -11.90
N GLY A 182 -5.67 -15.69 -12.03
CA GLY A 182 -6.66 -15.04 -11.17
C GLY A 182 -8.07 -15.62 -11.38
N SER A 183 -9.05 -15.12 -10.63
CA SER A 183 -10.46 -15.31 -10.99
C SER A 183 -10.74 -14.42 -12.20
N ASP A 184 -11.69 -14.79 -13.06
CA ASP A 184 -12.00 -13.97 -14.25
C ASP A 184 -12.40 -12.54 -13.86
N THR A 185 -13.05 -12.39 -12.71
CA THR A 185 -13.43 -11.09 -12.13
C THR A 185 -12.21 -10.34 -11.62
N ALA A 186 -11.30 -10.96 -10.86
CA ALA A 186 -10.06 -10.32 -10.43
C ALA A 186 -9.16 -9.93 -11.61
N LEU A 187 -9.01 -10.80 -12.62
CA LEU A 187 -8.21 -10.51 -13.80
C LEU A 187 -8.75 -9.31 -14.59
N LYS A 188 -10.08 -9.18 -14.71
CA LYS A 188 -10.69 -7.98 -15.29
C LYS A 188 -10.49 -6.75 -14.39
N ALA A 189 -10.67 -6.92 -13.09
CA ALA A 189 -10.55 -5.85 -12.10
C ALA A 189 -9.15 -5.25 -12.07
N LEU A 190 -8.08 -6.05 -12.24
CA LEU A 190 -6.70 -5.54 -12.31
C LEU A 190 -6.56 -4.44 -13.37
N TYR A 191 -7.16 -4.62 -14.55
CA TYR A 191 -7.14 -3.61 -15.61
C TYR A 191 -8.09 -2.43 -15.35
N THR A 192 -9.31 -2.68 -14.88
CA THR A 192 -10.31 -1.61 -14.65
C THR A 192 -9.97 -0.74 -13.44
N MET A 193 -9.28 -1.29 -12.46
CA MET A 193 -8.81 -0.57 -11.27
C MET A 193 -7.47 0.14 -11.52
N HIS A 194 -6.83 -0.10 -12.67
CA HIS A 194 -5.50 0.40 -13.03
C HIS A 194 -4.41 -0.01 -12.02
N LEU A 195 -4.45 -1.26 -11.57
CA LEU A 195 -3.46 -1.77 -10.61
C LEU A 195 -2.15 -2.13 -11.32
N ARG A 196 -1.03 -1.78 -10.69
CA ARG A 196 0.31 -2.18 -11.13
C ARG A 196 0.52 -3.64 -10.82
N HIS A 197 0.43 -4.50 -11.82
CA HIS A 197 0.51 -5.93 -11.61
C HIS A 197 1.34 -6.67 -12.64
N VAL A 198 1.84 -7.83 -12.24
CA VAL A 198 2.49 -8.82 -13.11
C VAL A 198 1.81 -10.17 -12.89
N ASP A 199 1.20 -10.70 -13.95
CA ASP A 199 0.77 -12.09 -13.99
C ASP A 199 1.95 -12.95 -14.47
N GLY A 200 2.52 -13.78 -13.60
CA GLY A 200 3.64 -14.64 -13.95
C GLY A 200 3.31 -15.70 -15.01
N LEU A 201 2.04 -15.98 -15.29
CA LEU A 201 1.65 -16.83 -16.41
C LEU A 201 1.74 -16.11 -17.77
N ILE A 202 1.72 -14.78 -17.77
CA ILE A 202 1.86 -13.92 -18.95
C ILE A 202 3.30 -13.41 -19.08
N GLU A 203 3.93 -13.06 -17.97
CA GLU A 203 5.32 -12.58 -17.89
C GLU A 203 6.21 -13.56 -17.10
N PRO A 204 6.43 -14.79 -17.60
CA PRO A 204 7.14 -15.83 -16.86
C PRO A 204 8.62 -15.52 -16.61
N LYS A 205 9.19 -14.50 -17.27
CA LYS A 205 10.60 -14.11 -17.11
C LYS A 205 10.99 -13.65 -15.70
N TYR A 206 10.01 -13.26 -14.87
CA TYR A 206 10.21 -12.86 -13.47
C TYR A 206 9.93 -14.01 -12.48
N PHE A 207 9.69 -15.21 -12.99
CA PHE A 207 9.27 -16.37 -12.21
C PHE A 207 9.99 -17.61 -12.72
N TRP A 208 9.91 -18.69 -11.95
CA TRP A 208 10.35 -20.00 -12.40
C TRP A 208 9.49 -21.11 -11.82
N ARG A 209 9.65 -22.32 -12.38
CA ARG A 209 9.10 -23.54 -11.81
C ARG A 209 10.17 -24.31 -11.08
N GLU A 210 9.95 -24.55 -9.79
CA GLU A 210 10.79 -25.40 -8.95
C GLU A 210 10.53 -26.87 -9.30
N ARG A 211 11.53 -27.54 -9.88
CA ARG A 211 11.35 -28.86 -10.50
C ARG A 211 11.15 -29.98 -9.49
N SER A 212 11.57 -29.78 -8.24
CA SER A 212 11.33 -30.74 -7.15
C SER A 212 9.85 -30.82 -6.72
N ARG A 213 9.00 -29.89 -7.16
CA ARG A 213 7.58 -29.81 -6.79
C ARG A 213 6.67 -29.97 -8.02
N TYR A 214 5.49 -30.56 -7.80
CA TYR A 214 4.48 -30.71 -8.84
C TYR A 214 3.74 -29.40 -9.11
N ALA A 215 3.42 -29.14 -10.38
CA ALA A 215 2.49 -28.09 -10.72
C ALA A 215 1.08 -28.41 -10.15
N PRO A 216 0.32 -27.41 -9.69
CA PRO A 216 0.61 -25.98 -9.78
C PRO A 216 1.29 -25.37 -8.53
N HIS A 217 1.82 -26.19 -7.61
CA HIS A 217 2.43 -25.79 -6.34
C HIS A 217 3.90 -25.40 -6.44
N ASN A 218 4.41 -25.25 -7.67
CA ASN A 218 5.83 -25.16 -7.92
C ASN A 218 6.27 -23.84 -8.57
N PHE A 219 5.44 -22.80 -8.51
CA PHE A 219 5.72 -21.53 -9.17
C PHE A 219 6.29 -20.53 -8.16
N PHE A 220 7.47 -19.98 -8.42
CA PHE A 220 8.21 -19.15 -7.46
C PHE A 220 8.81 -17.91 -8.13
N THR A 221 9.21 -16.96 -7.29
CA THR A 221 9.93 -15.73 -7.67
C THR A 221 10.96 -15.39 -6.59
N SER A 222 11.72 -14.31 -6.78
CA SER A 222 12.72 -13.78 -5.84
C SER A 222 12.59 -12.26 -5.78
N MET A 223 13.05 -11.62 -4.70
CA MET A 223 12.96 -10.16 -4.61
C MET A 223 13.67 -9.47 -5.78
N ASP A 224 14.82 -9.99 -6.21
CA ASP A 224 15.56 -9.45 -7.37
C ASP A 224 14.70 -9.47 -8.65
N ASN A 225 13.97 -10.56 -8.90
CA ASN A 225 13.06 -10.64 -10.04
C ASN A 225 11.90 -9.66 -9.91
N LEU A 226 11.33 -9.51 -8.71
CA LEU A 226 10.24 -8.58 -8.45
C LEU A 226 10.69 -7.13 -8.65
N VAL A 227 11.82 -6.73 -8.07
CA VAL A 227 12.42 -5.40 -8.25
C VAL A 227 12.76 -5.13 -9.72
N ASN A 228 13.29 -6.13 -10.44
CA ASN A 228 13.55 -6.01 -11.87
C ASN A 228 12.25 -5.82 -12.67
N ALA A 229 11.15 -6.46 -12.28
CA ALA A 229 9.85 -6.24 -12.90
C ALA A 229 9.35 -4.82 -12.66
N VAL A 230 9.41 -4.32 -11.41
CA VAL A 230 9.05 -2.94 -11.06
C VAL A 230 9.86 -1.94 -11.90
N ARG A 231 11.17 -2.19 -12.07
CA ARG A 231 12.05 -1.35 -12.90
C ARG A 231 11.67 -1.38 -14.38
N ASN A 232 11.48 -2.56 -14.95
CA ASN A 232 11.17 -2.71 -16.38
C ASN A 232 9.78 -2.18 -16.75
N HIS A 233 8.85 -2.15 -15.79
CA HIS A 233 7.53 -1.53 -15.94
C HIS A 233 7.53 -0.03 -15.61
N HIS A 234 8.68 0.57 -15.29
CA HIS A 234 8.86 2.00 -15.01
C HIS A 234 8.07 2.53 -13.80
N TRP A 235 7.68 1.66 -12.86
CA TRP A 235 6.84 2.07 -11.72
C TRP A 235 7.57 2.90 -10.66
N TYR A 236 8.91 2.94 -10.69
CA TYR A 236 9.69 3.86 -9.84
C TYR A 236 9.62 5.31 -10.33
N ASP A 237 9.33 5.53 -11.62
CA ASP A 237 9.34 6.88 -12.22
C ASP A 237 8.18 7.74 -11.69
N GLU A 238 7.16 7.10 -11.11
CA GLU A 238 6.01 7.74 -10.46
C GLU A 238 6.29 8.14 -8.99
N GLY A 239 7.46 7.79 -8.46
CA GLY A 239 7.80 7.91 -7.05
C GLY A 239 7.20 6.81 -6.16
N ALA A 240 7.67 6.75 -4.92
CA ALA A 240 7.12 5.81 -3.95
C ALA A 240 5.64 6.11 -3.65
N PRO A 241 4.78 5.08 -3.53
CA PRO A 241 3.40 5.27 -3.11
C PRO A 241 3.27 6.08 -1.82
N ILE A 242 2.26 6.93 -1.77
CA ILE A 242 1.84 7.62 -0.55
C ILE A 242 0.52 6.98 -0.12
N TYR A 243 0.52 6.41 1.08
CA TYR A 243 -0.66 5.86 1.75
C TYR A 243 -0.63 6.25 3.22
N THR A 244 -1.79 6.27 3.87
CA THR A 244 -1.87 6.50 5.32
C THR A 244 -1.09 5.41 6.05
N GLN A 245 -0.13 5.80 6.88
CA GLN A 245 0.63 4.88 7.71
C GLN A 245 -0.19 4.49 8.94
N TRP A 246 -0.04 3.25 9.40
CA TRP A 246 -0.51 2.91 10.73
C TRP A 246 0.35 3.61 11.79
N THR A 247 -0.25 3.82 12.96
CA THR A 247 0.48 4.33 14.12
C THR A 247 1.32 3.20 14.70
N PHE A 248 2.62 3.42 14.86
CA PHE A 248 3.52 2.43 15.46
C PHE A 248 4.12 2.91 16.77
N THR A 249 4.26 1.99 17.72
CA THR A 249 4.93 2.19 19.02
C THR A 249 6.03 1.16 19.24
N ASP A 250 6.99 1.50 20.08
CA ASP A 250 7.93 0.51 20.61
C ASP A 250 7.19 -0.46 21.53
N ALA A 251 7.78 -1.66 21.72
CA ALA A 251 7.23 -2.68 22.58
C ALA A 251 7.05 -2.19 24.02
N LEU A 252 6.00 -2.66 24.69
CA LEU A 252 5.74 -2.30 26.07
C LEU A 252 6.87 -2.81 26.97
N THR A 253 7.40 -1.93 27.81
CA THR A 253 8.29 -2.32 28.91
C THR A 253 7.54 -3.20 29.93
N PRO A 254 8.24 -4.00 30.76
CA PRO A 254 7.59 -4.81 31.79
C PRO A 254 6.65 -4.00 32.71
N VAL A 255 7.07 -2.80 33.11
CA VAL A 255 6.27 -1.88 33.95
C VAL A 255 5.00 -1.42 33.23
N GLN A 256 5.10 -1.12 31.92
CA GLN A 256 3.93 -0.75 31.11
C GLN A 256 2.99 -1.92 30.92
N LYS A 257 3.50 -3.15 30.73
CA LYS A 257 2.66 -4.35 30.70
C LYS A 257 1.92 -4.48 32.03
N GLU A 258 2.60 -4.48 33.17
CA GLU A 258 1.95 -4.60 34.49
C GLU A 258 0.84 -3.58 34.72
N SER A 259 1.00 -2.36 34.20
CA SER A 259 0.03 -1.26 34.37
C SER A 259 -1.05 -1.19 33.28
N ALA A 260 -0.95 -1.99 32.22
CA ALA A 260 -1.87 -1.90 31.09
C ALA A 260 -3.24 -2.49 31.43
N THR A 261 -4.28 -1.77 31.00
CA THR A 261 -5.68 -2.12 31.28
C THR A 261 -6.25 -3.16 30.31
N GLN A 262 -5.59 -3.36 29.17
CA GLN A 262 -5.98 -4.35 28.17
C GLN A 262 -5.84 -5.77 28.74
N PRO A 263 -6.78 -6.69 28.46
CA PRO A 263 -6.65 -8.07 28.90
C PRO A 263 -5.37 -8.72 28.39
N VAL A 264 -4.84 -9.65 29.17
CA VAL A 264 -3.79 -10.57 28.72
C VAL A 264 -4.35 -11.44 27.61
N ALA A 265 -3.57 -11.65 26.55
CA ALA A 265 -3.92 -12.48 25.42
C ALA A 265 -2.64 -13.15 24.89
N THR A 266 -2.38 -14.33 25.43
CA THR A 266 -1.16 -15.12 25.20
C THR A 266 -1.38 -16.29 24.25
N HIS A 267 -2.61 -16.76 24.09
CA HIS A 267 -2.96 -17.76 23.08
C HIS A 267 -4.15 -17.24 22.29
N ILE A 268 -4.14 -17.44 20.97
CA ILE A 268 -5.20 -17.03 20.05
C ILE A 268 -5.51 -18.23 19.15
N ASP A 269 -6.78 -18.54 18.96
CA ASP A 269 -7.27 -19.59 18.08
C ASP A 269 -8.24 -19.00 17.05
N ILE A 270 -8.05 -19.36 15.78
CA ILE A 270 -8.87 -18.94 14.64
C ILE A 270 -9.22 -20.19 13.83
N PRO A 271 -10.43 -20.77 14.01
CA PRO A 271 -10.76 -22.08 13.48
C PRO A 271 -11.32 -21.98 12.05
N PHE A 272 -10.50 -21.60 11.07
CA PHE A 272 -10.92 -21.54 9.65
C PHE A 272 -11.39 -22.90 9.10
N GLY A 273 -11.04 -24.02 9.74
CA GLY A 273 -11.48 -25.38 9.43
C GLY A 273 -10.62 -26.09 8.39
N TYR A 274 -10.90 -27.38 8.14
CA TYR A 274 -10.33 -28.20 7.04
C TYR A 274 -8.79 -28.22 6.90
N GLY A 275 -8.06 -28.06 8.01
CA GLY A 275 -6.58 -27.98 7.99
C GLY A 275 -6.06 -26.57 7.69
N TYR A 276 -6.86 -25.55 7.98
CA TYR A 276 -6.50 -24.13 7.89
C TYR A 276 -6.69 -23.41 9.21
N ASP A 277 -6.97 -24.11 10.31
CA ASP A 277 -6.97 -23.53 11.66
C ASP A 277 -5.62 -22.87 11.92
N VAL A 278 -5.66 -21.70 12.56
CA VAL A 278 -4.48 -20.90 12.88
C VAL A 278 -4.47 -20.64 14.38
N ASP A 279 -3.32 -20.91 14.99
CA ASP A 279 -3.07 -20.65 16.39
C ASP A 279 -1.85 -19.74 16.52
N TYR A 280 -1.89 -18.87 17.53
CA TYR A 280 -0.77 -18.02 17.89
C TYR A 280 -0.48 -18.16 19.37
N SER A 281 0.77 -18.47 19.71
CA SER A 281 1.26 -18.52 21.10
C SER A 281 2.26 -17.40 21.33
N TYR A 282 1.97 -16.51 22.29
CA TYR A 282 2.82 -15.39 22.64
C TYR A 282 4.10 -15.86 23.31
N ASP A 283 5.24 -15.49 22.74
CA ASP A 283 6.56 -15.64 23.32
C ASP A 283 7.01 -14.31 23.93
N GLU A 284 7.06 -14.26 25.26
CA GLU A 284 7.44 -13.06 26.00
C GLU A 284 8.90 -12.66 25.74
N ALA A 285 9.80 -13.63 25.54
CA ALA A 285 11.23 -13.39 25.38
C ALA A 285 11.55 -12.59 24.11
N SER A 286 10.93 -12.95 22.99
CA SER A 286 11.07 -12.22 21.72
C SER A 286 10.02 -11.13 21.52
N ASN A 287 8.99 -11.09 22.37
CA ASN A 287 7.81 -10.24 22.22
C ASN A 287 7.16 -10.43 20.84
N THR A 288 6.82 -11.68 20.53
CA THR A 288 6.19 -12.09 19.25
C THR A 288 5.14 -13.18 19.49
N TYR A 289 4.37 -13.51 18.47
CA TYR A 289 3.37 -14.57 18.48
C TYR A 289 3.79 -15.71 17.55
N LEU A 290 4.20 -16.84 18.12
CA LEU A 290 4.58 -18.05 17.39
C LEU A 290 3.35 -18.61 16.66
N ARG A 291 3.38 -18.57 15.34
CA ARG A 291 2.27 -18.98 14.48
C ARG A 291 2.27 -20.49 14.24
N GLN A 292 1.09 -21.10 14.30
CA GLN A 292 0.82 -22.46 13.86
C GLN A 292 -0.16 -22.45 12.68
N ASN A 293 -0.10 -23.47 11.84
CA ASN A 293 -0.95 -23.62 10.66
C ASN A 293 -1.40 -25.06 10.55
N ALA A 294 -2.68 -25.33 10.82
CA ALA A 294 -3.19 -26.66 11.11
C ALA A 294 -2.50 -27.30 12.33
N HIS A 295 -2.43 -26.57 13.45
CA HIS A 295 -1.89 -27.04 14.73
C HIS A 295 -0.40 -27.44 14.72
N VAL A 296 0.33 -27.17 13.64
CA VAL A 296 1.77 -27.41 13.51
C VAL A 296 2.53 -26.10 13.37
N ALA A 297 3.75 -26.03 13.90
CA ALA A 297 4.61 -24.85 13.79
C ALA A 297 4.72 -24.41 12.32
N HIS A 298 4.35 -23.16 12.04
CA HIS A 298 4.38 -22.62 10.68
C HIS A 298 5.78 -22.09 10.39
N MET A 299 6.60 -22.93 9.76
CA MET A 299 7.97 -22.58 9.41
C MET A 299 8.04 -21.74 8.12
N ASP A 300 9.03 -20.87 8.03
CA ASP A 300 9.50 -20.31 6.75
C ASP A 300 10.69 -21.14 6.24
N ALA A 301 10.59 -21.63 5.01
CA ALA A 301 11.59 -22.51 4.41
C ALA A 301 12.92 -21.82 4.06
N ILE A 302 12.98 -20.48 4.03
CA ILE A 302 14.22 -19.73 3.80
C ILE A 302 15.02 -19.60 5.10
N THR A 303 14.35 -19.27 6.20
CA THR A 303 15.00 -18.97 7.47
C THR A 303 15.11 -20.20 8.38
N ASP A 304 14.36 -21.27 8.07
CA ASP A 304 14.20 -22.45 8.93
C ASP A 304 13.72 -22.09 10.35
N ALA A 305 13.00 -20.96 10.46
CA ALA A 305 12.46 -20.44 11.70
C ALA A 305 10.93 -20.47 11.66
N GLN A 306 10.32 -20.61 12.84
CA GLN A 306 8.88 -20.47 12.97
C GLN A 306 8.50 -19.01 12.75
N ILE A 307 7.44 -18.79 11.97
CA ILE A 307 6.86 -17.46 11.73
C ILE A 307 6.35 -16.91 13.06
N ALA A 308 6.80 -15.70 13.40
CA ALA A 308 6.59 -15.10 14.71
C ALA A 308 6.34 -13.59 14.59
N PRO A 309 5.16 -13.14 14.11
CA PRO A 309 4.83 -11.73 13.99
C PRO A 309 4.71 -11.01 15.34
N LYS A 310 4.81 -9.68 15.30
CA LYS A 310 4.64 -8.80 16.47
C LYS A 310 3.17 -8.46 16.71
N ASN A 311 2.39 -8.36 15.64
CA ASN A 311 0.98 -7.98 15.68
C ASN A 311 0.11 -9.02 14.97
N ILE A 312 -0.99 -9.44 15.60
CA ILE A 312 -2.08 -10.19 14.96
C ILE A 312 -3.31 -9.29 14.92
N ILE A 313 -3.94 -9.15 13.77
CA ILE A 313 -5.10 -8.30 13.55
C ILE A 313 -6.22 -9.20 13.03
N ILE A 314 -7.20 -9.47 13.87
CA ILE A 314 -8.41 -10.19 13.47
C ILE A 314 -9.43 -9.16 13.01
N GLN A 315 -9.61 -9.06 11.69
CA GLN A 315 -10.54 -8.15 11.05
C GLN A 315 -11.85 -8.90 10.73
N HIS A 316 -12.89 -8.65 11.53
CA HIS A 316 -14.20 -9.28 11.33
C HIS A 316 -14.97 -8.58 10.21
N VAL A 317 -15.40 -9.33 9.20
CA VAL A 317 -16.11 -8.82 8.02
C VAL A 317 -17.54 -9.34 7.95
N ALA A 318 -18.38 -8.68 7.14
CA ALA A 318 -19.72 -9.17 6.87
C ALA A 318 -19.69 -10.40 5.95
N GLU A 319 -20.83 -11.10 5.82
CA GLU A 319 -20.95 -12.26 4.94
C GLU A 319 -20.58 -11.92 3.50
N GLY A 320 -19.81 -12.80 2.87
CA GLY A 320 -19.28 -12.61 1.54
C GLY A 320 -20.32 -12.91 0.45
N ALA A 321 -20.11 -12.32 -0.72
CA ALA A 321 -20.92 -12.62 -1.89
C ALA A 321 -20.28 -13.73 -2.71
N ALA A 322 -21.06 -14.75 -3.06
CA ALA A 322 -20.62 -15.77 -4.00
C ALA A 322 -20.35 -15.15 -5.38
N ILE A 323 -19.17 -15.40 -5.92
CA ILE A 323 -18.82 -15.09 -7.31
C ILE A 323 -19.08 -16.34 -8.16
N SER A 324 -19.46 -16.17 -9.41
CA SER A 324 -19.73 -17.29 -10.31
C SER A 324 -18.54 -18.26 -10.43
N GLY A 325 -18.85 -19.55 -10.30
CA GLY A 325 -17.92 -20.67 -10.46
C GLY A 325 -17.09 -21.03 -9.23
N LYS A 326 -16.81 -22.34 -9.08
CA LYS A 326 -15.83 -22.95 -8.15
C LYS A 326 -15.90 -22.54 -6.68
N GLY A 327 -17.05 -22.06 -6.19
CA GLY A 327 -17.22 -21.67 -4.78
C GLY A 327 -16.39 -20.46 -4.37
N ARG A 328 -16.22 -19.50 -5.29
CA ARG A 328 -15.52 -18.23 -5.03
C ARG A 328 -16.37 -17.30 -4.17
N ILE A 329 -15.72 -16.60 -3.24
CA ILE A 329 -16.37 -15.64 -2.35
C ILE A 329 -15.60 -14.32 -2.45
N ASN A 330 -16.34 -13.21 -2.51
CA ASN A 330 -15.81 -11.87 -2.30
C ASN A 330 -16.21 -11.38 -0.91
N TRP A 331 -15.23 -11.10 -0.06
CA TRP A 331 -15.47 -10.56 1.27
C TRP A 331 -15.52 -9.03 1.25
N PRO A 332 -16.51 -8.40 1.90
CA PRO A 332 -16.62 -6.95 1.97
C PRO A 332 -15.58 -6.39 2.96
N VAL A 333 -14.43 -5.97 2.44
CA VAL A 333 -13.33 -5.39 3.22
C VAL A 333 -13.26 -3.86 3.15
N THR A 334 -14.15 -3.22 2.39
CA THR A 334 -14.38 -1.77 2.39
C THR A 334 -15.64 -1.47 3.19
N GLY A 335 -15.56 -0.55 4.16
CA GLY A 335 -16.61 -0.30 5.14
C GLY A 335 -16.05 -0.20 6.55
N ASN A 336 -16.70 -0.86 7.50
CA ASN A 336 -16.23 -0.96 8.88
C ASN A 336 -16.71 -2.27 9.50
N GLY A 337 -16.10 -2.65 10.62
CA GLY A 337 -16.47 -3.84 11.39
C GLY A 337 -15.63 -3.97 12.66
N ALA A 338 -15.91 -4.99 13.47
CA ALA A 338 -15.15 -5.23 14.69
C ALA A 338 -13.72 -5.67 14.37
N VAL A 339 -12.76 -5.26 15.22
CA VAL A 339 -11.38 -5.72 15.15
C VAL A 339 -10.88 -6.13 16.53
N GLU A 340 -10.07 -7.17 16.56
CA GLU A 340 -9.27 -7.56 17.72
C GLU A 340 -7.80 -7.49 17.31
N ILE A 341 -7.00 -6.70 18.01
CA ILE A 341 -5.58 -6.52 17.72
C ILE A 341 -4.76 -7.06 18.89
N PHE A 342 -3.85 -7.98 18.60
CA PHE A 342 -3.00 -8.63 19.56
C PHE A 342 -1.56 -8.21 19.36
N HIS A 343 -0.96 -7.61 20.39
CA HIS A 343 0.47 -7.29 20.44
C HIS A 343 0.91 -7.20 21.91
N ASP A 344 2.20 -7.36 22.18
CA ASP A 344 2.77 -7.29 23.55
C ASP A 344 2.09 -8.23 24.58
N GLY A 345 1.50 -9.34 24.13
CA GLY A 345 0.80 -10.31 24.99
C GLY A 345 -0.58 -9.84 25.45
N ARG A 346 -1.19 -8.88 24.74
CA ARG A 346 -2.45 -8.21 25.09
C ARG A 346 -3.37 -8.08 23.90
N VAL A 347 -4.66 -7.90 24.19
CA VAL A 347 -5.70 -7.66 23.18
C VAL A 347 -6.31 -6.26 23.28
N TYR A 348 -6.47 -5.63 22.13
CA TYR A 348 -7.09 -4.33 21.94
C TYR A 348 -8.34 -4.54 21.09
N ILE A 349 -9.51 -4.29 21.68
CA ILE A 349 -10.81 -4.46 21.02
C ILE A 349 -11.25 -3.11 20.44
N GLY A 350 -11.77 -3.13 19.23
CA GLY A 350 -12.14 -1.90 18.54
C GLY A 350 -12.92 -2.10 17.26
N THR A 351 -12.82 -1.11 16.37
CA THR A 351 -13.43 -1.09 15.04
C THR A 351 -12.36 -0.84 13.98
N TRP A 352 -12.38 -1.60 12.89
CA TRP A 352 -11.66 -1.25 11.68
C TRP A 352 -12.54 -0.37 10.78
N VAL A 353 -11.94 0.58 10.07
CA VAL A 353 -12.62 1.44 9.10
C VAL A 353 -11.78 1.53 7.83
N LYS A 354 -12.42 1.32 6.69
CA LYS A 354 -11.87 1.53 5.36
C LYS A 354 -12.87 2.29 4.52
N LYS A 355 -12.64 3.59 4.32
CA LYS A 355 -13.61 4.52 3.71
C LYS A 355 -13.98 4.15 2.28
N ASP A 356 -12.98 3.84 1.46
CA ASP A 356 -13.15 3.48 0.05
C ASP A 356 -11.99 2.57 -0.39
N ARG A 357 -12.01 2.11 -1.64
CA ARG A 357 -11.01 1.19 -2.21
C ARG A 357 -9.56 1.66 -1.98
N LEU A 358 -9.30 2.96 -2.16
CA LEU A 358 -7.95 3.52 -2.12
C LEU A 358 -7.50 3.88 -0.70
N SER A 359 -8.44 4.06 0.22
CA SER A 359 -8.16 4.37 1.62
C SER A 359 -7.54 3.18 2.34
N ARG A 360 -6.57 3.46 3.21
CA ARG A 360 -6.01 2.49 4.15
C ARG A 360 -7.08 1.97 5.10
N THR A 361 -7.03 0.69 5.46
CA THR A 361 -7.77 0.15 6.61
C THR A 361 -7.15 0.68 7.90
N GLU A 362 -7.91 1.42 8.70
CA GLU A 362 -7.48 2.02 9.96
C GLU A 362 -8.18 1.36 11.15
N PHE A 363 -7.57 1.39 12.34
CA PHE A 363 -8.07 0.71 13.53
C PHE A 363 -8.26 1.68 14.69
N PHE A 364 -9.42 1.62 15.33
CA PHE A 364 -9.81 2.52 16.41
C PHE A 364 -10.31 1.73 17.62
N ASP A 365 -9.98 2.18 18.83
CA ASP A 365 -10.52 1.63 20.07
C ASP A 365 -12.02 1.99 20.22
N LEU A 366 -12.63 1.51 21.30
CA LEU A 366 -14.05 1.76 21.58
C LEU A 366 -14.36 3.24 21.88
N GLU A 367 -13.34 4.04 22.20
CA GLU A 367 -13.41 5.49 22.39
C GLU A 367 -13.13 6.27 21.08
N GLY A 368 -12.85 5.60 19.97
CA GLY A 368 -12.57 6.19 18.67
C GLY A 368 -11.15 6.72 18.49
N LYS A 369 -10.19 6.34 19.34
CA LYS A 369 -8.77 6.69 19.19
C LYS A 369 -8.03 5.63 18.39
N PRO A 370 -7.02 5.99 17.59
CA PRO A 370 -6.22 5.02 16.86
C PRO A 370 -5.55 4.00 17.79
N ILE A 371 -5.66 2.71 17.47
CA ILE A 371 -4.91 1.65 18.17
C ILE A 371 -3.52 1.58 17.53
N PRO A 372 -2.43 1.83 18.29
CA PRO A 372 -1.08 1.70 17.77
C PRO A 372 -0.70 0.21 17.61
N LEU A 373 0.17 -0.09 16.66
CA LEU A 373 0.77 -1.40 16.48
C LEU A 373 2.21 -1.39 17.02
N THR A 374 2.67 -2.52 17.54
CA THR A 374 4.08 -2.67 17.91
C THR A 374 4.92 -2.72 16.63
N ARG A 375 6.03 -1.98 16.57
CA ARG A 375 6.93 -2.00 15.40
C ARG A 375 7.33 -3.44 15.04
N GLY A 376 7.14 -3.82 13.77
CA GLY A 376 7.45 -5.12 13.22
C GLY A 376 6.29 -5.77 12.45
N GLN A 377 6.46 -7.04 12.07
CA GLN A 377 5.54 -7.73 11.17
C GLN A 377 4.12 -7.83 11.76
N SER A 378 3.12 -7.58 10.90
CA SER A 378 1.70 -7.73 11.21
C SER A 378 1.05 -8.82 10.36
N TRP A 379 0.26 -9.68 10.98
CA TRP A 379 -0.63 -10.62 10.28
C TRP A 379 -2.07 -10.14 10.41
N VAL A 380 -2.78 -10.08 9.28
CA VAL A 380 -4.16 -9.64 9.20
C VAL A 380 -5.03 -10.82 8.77
N GLU A 381 -5.80 -11.32 9.72
CA GLU A 381 -6.70 -12.46 9.60
C GLU A 381 -8.09 -11.93 9.25
N ILE A 382 -8.55 -12.12 8.02
CA ILE A 382 -9.88 -11.68 7.59
C ILE A 382 -10.89 -12.76 7.95
N VAL A 383 -11.68 -12.49 8.99
CA VAL A 383 -12.56 -13.48 9.62
C VAL A 383 -14.03 -13.22 9.24
N PRO A 384 -14.68 -14.15 8.53
CA PRO A 384 -16.09 -14.04 8.18
C PRO A 384 -17.00 -14.39 9.37
N PRO A 385 -18.29 -14.03 9.33
CA PRO A 385 -19.15 -14.06 10.53
C PRO A 385 -19.49 -15.47 11.03
N HIS A 386 -19.21 -16.51 10.23
CA HIS A 386 -19.41 -17.91 10.62
C HIS A 386 -18.18 -18.53 11.31
N ILE A 387 -17.06 -17.79 11.41
CA ILE A 387 -15.86 -18.17 12.14
C ILE A 387 -15.81 -17.35 13.42
N THR A 388 -15.49 -17.99 14.54
CA THR A 388 -15.38 -17.34 15.85
C THR A 388 -13.99 -17.57 16.39
N SER A 389 -13.19 -16.50 16.48
CA SER A 389 -11.90 -16.48 17.15
C SER A 389 -12.04 -16.58 18.66
N SER A 390 -10.98 -17.02 19.34
CA SER A 390 -10.89 -17.00 20.81
C SER A 390 -9.48 -16.69 21.30
N TYR A 391 -9.34 -16.21 22.54
CA TYR A 391 -8.04 -15.91 23.17
C TYR A 391 -8.06 -16.09 24.70
N ASN A 392 -6.88 -16.08 25.36
CA ASN A 392 -6.76 -16.18 26.83
C ASN A 392 -5.58 -15.45 27.49
#